data_AF-A0A409YP77-F1
#
_entry.id   AF-A0A409YP77-F1
#
_cell.length_a   1.000
_cell.length_b   1.000
_cell.length_c   1.000
_cell.angle_alpha   90.00
_cell.angle_beta   90.00
_cell.angle_gamma   90.00
#
_symmetry.space_group_name_H-M   'P 1'
#
loop_
_entity.id
_entity.type
_entity.pdbx_description
1 polymer ?
#
loop_
_entity_poly.entity_id
_entity_poly.type
_entity_poly.pdbx_seq_one_letter_code
_entity_poly.pdbx_strand_id
1 'polypeptide(L)'
;MMFNLAKVAVLLAATGSAFGAALSNRQSPPPLTTCTFVFVPDVPVDPTVTPVDPGFNYILGFYLTTVSSNPSYNAGSTSVESPDDVFTVTNSLGVYTWTAAQTATALAALVGQTKSSIGSSIVWTIESVKCDA
;
A
#
# COMPACT_ATOMS: atom_id res chain seq x y z
N MET A 1 41.14 30.54 58.08
CA MET A 1 40.44 29.24 57.94
C MET A 1 39.40 29.43 56.83
N MET A 2 39.66 29.12 55.55
CA MET A 2 39.78 27.82 54.86
C MET A 2 38.50 26.96 54.83
N PHE A 3 37.95 26.82 53.60
CA PHE A 3 37.05 25.78 53.04
C PHE A 3 35.58 25.73 53.54
N ASN A 4 34.54 25.55 52.72
CA ASN A 4 34.39 24.63 51.57
C ASN A 4 33.33 25.13 50.55
N LEU A 5 33.58 24.82 49.27
CA LEU A 5 32.57 24.82 48.20
C LEU A 5 31.48 23.77 48.49
N ALA A 6 30.21 24.14 48.37
CA ALA A 6 29.12 23.18 48.19
C ALA A 6 28.21 23.64 47.05
N LYS A 7 28.35 22.91 45.94
CA LYS A 7 27.48 22.94 44.76
C LYS A 7 26.10 22.44 45.18
N VAL A 8 25.05 23.21 44.95
CA VAL A 8 23.68 22.67 44.91
C VAL A 8 23.09 23.08 43.57
N ALA A 9 23.13 22.14 42.64
CA ALA A 9 22.45 22.22 41.36
C ALA A 9 20.94 22.33 41.63
N VAL A 10 20.34 23.40 41.14
CA VAL A 10 18.89 23.54 41.07
C VAL A 10 18.42 22.52 40.02
N LEU A 11 17.90 21.38 40.48
CA LEU A 11 17.10 20.52 39.63
C LEU A 11 15.83 21.30 39.24
N LEU A 12 15.78 21.77 38.00
CA LEU A 12 14.52 22.10 37.34
C LEU A 12 13.69 20.80 37.31
N ALA A 13 12.79 20.64 38.26
CA ALA A 13 11.69 19.72 38.12
C ALA A 13 10.82 20.26 36.98
N ALA A 14 11.11 19.81 35.76
CA ALA A 14 10.19 19.92 34.66
C ALA A 14 8.93 19.15 35.08
N THR A 15 7.94 19.87 35.61
CA THR A 15 6.56 19.41 35.65
C THR A 15 6.13 19.30 34.21
N GLY A 16 6.49 18.18 33.59
CA GLY A 16 5.95 17.77 32.31
C GLY A 16 4.46 17.63 32.53
N SER A 17 3.72 18.67 32.17
CA SER A 17 2.30 18.55 31.89
C SER A 17 2.22 17.43 30.86
N ALA A 18 1.83 16.25 31.33
CA ALA A 18 1.44 15.15 30.47
C ALA A 18 0.32 15.72 29.61
N PHE A 19 0.65 16.15 28.40
CA PHE A 19 -0.29 16.18 27.32
C PHE A 19 -0.69 14.73 27.17
N GLY A 20 -1.77 14.35 27.86
CA GLY A 20 -2.63 13.28 27.42
C GLY A 20 -3.12 13.70 26.05
N ALA A 21 -2.26 13.49 25.04
CA ALA A 21 -2.71 13.39 23.68
C ALA A 21 -3.72 12.26 23.75
N ALA A 22 -5.00 12.61 23.65
CA ALA A 22 -6.03 11.67 23.29
C ALA A 22 -5.41 10.83 22.18
N LEU A 23 -5.20 9.53 22.45
CA LEU A 23 -4.80 8.56 21.45
C LEU A 23 -5.89 8.67 20.39
N SER A 24 -5.67 9.50 19.39
CA SER A 24 -6.44 9.47 18.18
C SER A 24 -6.14 8.07 17.69
N ASN A 25 -7.11 7.17 17.86
CA ASN A 25 -7.13 5.85 17.24
C ASN A 25 -7.24 6.05 15.72
N ARG A 26 -6.32 6.83 15.13
CA ARG A 26 -5.99 6.73 13.73
C ARG A 26 -5.41 5.33 13.63
N GLN A 27 -6.21 4.40 13.10
CA GLN A 27 -5.70 3.12 12.67
C GLN A 27 -4.49 3.46 11.79
N SER A 28 -3.29 3.15 12.29
CA SER A 28 -2.10 3.29 11.47
C SER A 28 -2.32 2.40 10.25
N PRO A 29 -2.07 2.89 9.02
CA PRO A 29 -2.12 2.03 7.86
C PRO A 29 -1.19 0.82 8.08
N PRO A 30 -1.52 -0.35 7.52
CA PRO A 30 -0.63 -1.49 7.58
C PRO A 30 0.71 -1.15 6.91
N PRO A 31 1.77 -1.93 7.17
CA PRO A 31 2.98 -1.86 6.37
C PRO A 31 2.64 -1.98 4.88
N LEU A 32 3.14 -1.04 4.09
CA LEU A 32 2.88 -0.97 2.65
C LEU A 32 4.08 -1.48 1.87
N THR A 33 3.82 -2.09 0.73
CA THR A 33 4.80 -2.33 -0.33
C THR A 33 4.31 -1.65 -1.61
N THR A 34 5.23 -1.07 -2.37
CA THR A 34 4.94 -0.51 -3.68
C THR A 34 5.31 -1.54 -4.73
N CYS A 35 4.38 -1.85 -5.62
CA CYS A 35 4.60 -2.79 -6.70
C CYS A 35 4.20 -2.18 -8.04
N THR A 36 5.00 -2.47 -9.07
CA THR A 36 4.70 -2.20 -10.46
C THR A 36 4.18 -3.47 -11.12
N PHE A 37 3.04 -3.36 -11.77
CA PHE A 37 2.33 -4.43 -12.45
C PHE A 37 2.27 -4.11 -13.94
N VAL A 38 2.32 -5.15 -14.77
CA VAL A 38 2.01 -5.06 -16.20
C VAL A 38 0.72 -5.83 -16.46
N PHE A 39 -0.33 -5.10 -16.85
CA PHE A 39 -1.63 -5.64 -17.18
C PHE A 39 -1.85 -5.60 -18.69
N VAL A 40 -2.30 -6.72 -19.26
CA VAL A 40 -2.66 -6.85 -20.67
C VAL A 40 -4.12 -7.26 -20.76
N PRO A 41 -4.99 -6.47 -21.40
CA PRO A 41 -6.38 -6.82 -21.56
C PRO A 41 -6.56 -7.90 -22.65
N ASP A 42 -7.63 -8.67 -22.55
CA ASP A 42 -8.02 -9.65 -23.56
C ASP A 42 -8.65 -9.03 -24.81
N VAL A 43 -9.06 -7.76 -24.72
CA VAL A 43 -9.63 -6.96 -25.80
C VAL A 43 -9.07 -5.53 -25.74
N PRO A 44 -8.99 -4.78 -26.86
CA PRO A 44 -8.55 -3.40 -26.85
C PRO A 44 -9.39 -2.52 -25.90
N VAL A 45 -8.74 -1.60 -25.20
CA VAL A 45 -9.38 -0.74 -24.19
C VAL A 45 -9.18 0.72 -24.56
N ASP A 46 -10.26 1.50 -24.57
CA ASP A 46 -10.18 2.95 -24.67
C ASP A 46 -10.31 3.55 -23.25
N PRO A 47 -9.20 4.01 -22.63
CA PRO A 47 -9.23 4.55 -21.27
C PRO A 47 -9.99 5.88 -21.15
N THR A 48 -10.29 6.55 -22.27
CA THR A 48 -11.10 7.77 -22.28
C THR A 48 -12.59 7.47 -22.09
N VAL A 49 -13.02 6.26 -22.48
CA VAL A 49 -14.39 5.78 -22.34
C VAL A 49 -14.54 4.90 -21.10
N THR A 50 -13.54 4.06 -20.81
CA THR A 50 -13.57 3.11 -19.69
C THR A 50 -12.46 3.44 -18.70
N PRO A 51 -12.77 3.99 -17.52
CA PRO A 51 -11.74 4.25 -16.51
C PRO A 51 -11.14 2.93 -16.01
N VAL A 52 -9.85 2.73 -16.26
CA VAL A 52 -9.13 1.48 -15.97
C VAL A 52 -8.63 1.38 -14.53
N ASP A 53 -8.31 2.51 -13.89
CA ASP A 53 -7.77 2.56 -12.52
C ASP A 53 -8.66 1.89 -11.46
N PRO A 54 -9.99 2.11 -11.44
CA PRO A 54 -10.87 1.39 -10.52
C PRO A 54 -10.83 -0.13 -10.72
N GLY A 55 -10.66 -0.58 -11.97
CA GLY A 55 -10.55 -1.99 -12.33
C GLY A 55 -9.30 -2.63 -11.75
N PHE A 56 -8.13 -1.99 -11.92
CA PHE A 56 -6.87 -2.48 -11.35
C PHE A 56 -6.91 -2.51 -9.82
N ASN A 57 -7.42 -1.45 -9.20
CA ASN A 57 -7.56 -1.37 -7.74
C ASN A 57 -8.49 -2.44 -7.19
N TYR A 58 -9.57 -2.75 -7.91
CA TYR A 58 -10.45 -3.86 -7.56
C TYR A 58 -9.73 -5.21 -7.63
N ILE A 59 -9.05 -5.51 -8.75
CA ILE A 59 -8.34 -6.79 -8.93
C ILE A 59 -7.35 -7.02 -7.79
N LEU A 60 -6.52 -6.01 -7.50
CA LEU A 60 -5.46 -6.10 -6.49
C LEU A 60 -6.03 -6.17 -5.07
N GLY A 61 -7.00 -5.33 -4.73
CA GLY A 61 -7.63 -5.33 -3.41
C GLY A 61 -8.46 -6.60 -3.15
N PHE A 62 -9.24 -7.05 -4.13
CA PHE A 62 -10.03 -8.27 -4.03
C PHE A 62 -9.14 -9.50 -3.88
N TYR A 63 -8.04 -9.58 -4.63
CA TYR A 63 -7.07 -10.65 -4.47
C TYR A 63 -6.49 -10.69 -3.06
N LEU A 64 -5.96 -9.55 -2.57
CA LEU A 64 -5.34 -9.45 -1.25
C LEU A 64 -6.31 -9.80 -0.11
N THR A 65 -7.53 -9.27 -0.16
CA THR A 65 -8.57 -9.59 0.83
C THR A 65 -8.97 -11.06 0.81
N THR A 66 -9.03 -11.67 -0.38
CA THR A 66 -9.34 -13.11 -0.53
C THR A 66 -8.25 -14.00 0.05
N VAL A 67 -6.98 -13.76 -0.30
CA VAL A 67 -5.87 -14.62 0.14
C VAL A 67 -5.53 -14.44 1.62
N SER A 68 -5.78 -13.25 2.17
CA SER A 68 -5.45 -12.95 3.56
C SER A 68 -6.59 -13.18 4.53
N SER A 69 -7.84 -13.20 4.06
CA SER A 69 -9.04 -13.08 4.90
C SER A 69 -9.03 -11.86 5.84
N ASN A 70 -8.24 -10.83 5.49
CA ASN A 70 -8.08 -9.59 6.23
C ASN A 70 -8.36 -8.39 5.32
N PRO A 71 -8.75 -7.22 5.88
CA PRO A 71 -8.88 -6.02 5.08
C PRO A 71 -7.53 -5.64 4.43
N SER A 72 -7.59 -5.18 3.19
CA SER A 72 -6.45 -4.54 2.52
C SER A 72 -6.56 -3.02 2.60
N TYR A 73 -5.43 -2.34 2.56
CA TYR A 73 -5.33 -0.90 2.40
C TYR A 73 -4.62 -0.59 1.07
N ASN A 74 -5.15 0.38 0.34
CA ASN A 74 -4.58 0.89 -0.90
C ASN A 74 -4.31 2.38 -0.71
N ALA A 75 -3.04 2.76 -0.80
CA ALA A 75 -2.59 4.14 -0.58
C ALA A 75 -2.62 4.99 -1.86
N GLY A 76 -2.94 4.38 -3.01
CA GLY A 76 -3.02 5.04 -4.30
C GLY A 76 -2.33 4.25 -5.40
N SER A 77 -2.79 4.49 -6.62
CA SER A 77 -2.28 3.90 -7.85
C SER A 77 -2.03 4.95 -8.91
N THR A 78 -1.03 4.72 -9.76
CA THR A 78 -0.84 5.43 -11.03
C THR A 78 -0.80 4.40 -12.16
N SER A 79 -1.51 4.65 -13.26
CA SER A 79 -1.44 3.83 -14.47
C SER A 79 -0.89 4.63 -15.64
N VAL A 80 -0.14 3.94 -16.50
CA VAL A 80 0.35 4.45 -17.77
C VAL A 80 0.08 3.40 -18.83
N GLU A 81 -0.62 3.80 -19.89
CA GLU A 81 -0.85 2.98 -21.07
C GLU A 81 0.32 3.11 -22.04
N SER A 82 0.75 1.98 -22.60
CA SER A 82 1.70 1.90 -23.70
C SER A 82 0.96 1.70 -25.03
N PRO A 83 1.57 2.03 -26.19
CA PRO A 83 0.91 1.95 -27.49
C PRO A 83 0.35 0.57 -27.91
N ASP A 84 0.74 -0.50 -27.22
CA ASP A 84 0.34 -1.88 -27.51
C ASP A 84 -0.82 -2.36 -26.59
N ASP A 85 -1.65 -1.45 -26.08
CA ASP A 85 -2.72 -1.73 -25.08
C ASP A 85 -2.21 -2.35 -23.77
N VAL A 86 -0.94 -2.12 -23.44
CA VAL A 86 -0.30 -2.62 -22.22
C VAL A 86 -0.31 -1.56 -21.13
N PHE A 87 -0.82 -1.90 -19.95
CA PHE A 87 -0.96 -0.98 -18.83
C PHE A 87 0.08 -1.26 -17.76
N THR A 88 0.97 -0.30 -17.53
CA THR A 88 1.89 -0.32 -16.40
C THR A 88 1.24 0.39 -15.22
N VAL A 89 1.01 -0.34 -14.12
CA VAL A 89 0.34 0.18 -12.92
C VAL A 89 1.30 0.12 -11.75
N THR A 90 1.58 1.27 -11.13
CA THR A 90 2.32 1.32 -9.86
C THR A 90 1.33 1.57 -8.74
N ASN A 91 1.34 0.70 -7.73
CA ASN A 91 0.36 0.73 -6.65
C ASN A 91 1.03 0.44 -5.30
N SER A 92 0.64 1.18 -4.26
CA SER A 92 1.13 0.99 -2.89
C SER A 92 0.04 0.40 -2.01
N LEU A 93 0.25 -0.85 -1.60
CA LEU A 93 -0.77 -1.72 -1.01
C LEU A 93 -0.24 -2.39 0.27
N GLY A 94 -1.14 -2.67 1.19
CA GLY A 94 -0.86 -3.44 2.40
C GLY A 94 -2.06 -4.24 2.86
N VAL A 95 -1.83 -5.22 3.72
CA VAL A 95 -2.90 -5.99 4.36
C VAL A 95 -2.75 -5.85 5.87
N TYR A 96 -3.85 -5.59 6.57
CA TYR A 96 -3.82 -5.53 8.03
C TYR A 96 -3.34 -6.88 8.57
N THR A 97 -2.43 -6.84 9.55
CA THR A 97 -1.72 -7.99 10.15
C THR A 97 -0.55 -8.57 9.34
N TRP A 98 -0.30 -8.11 8.11
CA TRP A 98 0.82 -8.57 7.29
C TRP A 98 2.01 -7.59 7.33
N THR A 99 3.21 -8.12 7.10
CA THR A 99 4.39 -7.32 6.77
C THR A 99 4.37 -6.93 5.29
N ALA A 100 5.12 -5.88 4.94
CA ALA A 100 5.28 -5.48 3.53
C ALA A 100 5.80 -6.63 2.65
N ALA A 101 6.72 -7.45 3.18
CA ALA A 101 7.25 -8.63 2.48
C ALA A 101 6.21 -9.72 2.24
N GLN A 102 5.28 -9.94 3.19
CA GLN A 102 4.17 -10.88 2.99
C GLN A 102 3.22 -10.39 1.90
N THR A 103 2.87 -9.10 1.91
CA THR A 103 2.07 -8.49 0.85
C THR A 103 2.77 -8.57 -0.51
N ALA A 104 4.07 -8.26 -0.59
CA ALA A 104 4.85 -8.34 -1.81
C ALA A 104 4.89 -9.78 -2.37
N THR A 105 5.08 -10.77 -1.49
CA THR A 105 5.08 -12.19 -1.87
C THR A 105 3.73 -12.62 -2.44
N ALA A 106 2.63 -12.20 -1.81
CA ALA A 106 1.29 -12.49 -2.32
C ALA A 106 1.06 -11.82 -3.68
N LEU A 107 1.41 -10.55 -3.85
CA LEU A 107 1.25 -9.83 -5.11
C LEU A 107 2.11 -10.44 -6.23
N ALA A 108 3.33 -10.88 -5.93
CA ALA A 108 4.19 -11.57 -6.90
C ALA A 108 3.58 -12.88 -7.41
N ALA A 109 2.73 -13.54 -6.62
CA ALA A 109 2.04 -14.76 -7.04
C ALA A 109 0.95 -14.51 -8.11
N LEU A 110 0.61 -13.24 -8.41
CA LEU A 110 -0.34 -12.89 -9.47
C LEU A 110 0.22 -13.03 -10.89
N VAL A 111 1.54 -13.14 -11.05
CA VAL A 111 2.17 -13.28 -12.37
C VAL A 111 1.59 -14.47 -13.12
N GLY A 112 1.15 -14.23 -14.36
CA GLY A 112 0.52 -15.21 -15.24
C GLY A 112 -0.95 -15.49 -14.95
N GLN A 113 -1.55 -14.86 -13.93
CA GLN A 113 -2.98 -15.01 -13.66
C GLN A 113 -3.81 -14.07 -14.52
N THR A 114 -5.01 -14.54 -14.87
CA THR A 114 -6.06 -13.74 -15.49
C THR A 114 -7.12 -13.36 -14.46
N LYS A 115 -7.56 -12.08 -14.47
CA LYS A 115 -8.53 -11.53 -13.51
C LYS A 115 -9.52 -10.62 -14.20
N SER A 116 -10.79 -10.75 -13.89
CA SER A 116 -11.82 -9.82 -14.35
C SER A 116 -11.85 -8.59 -13.45
N SER A 117 -11.99 -7.41 -14.06
CA SER A 117 -12.28 -6.18 -13.33
C SER A 117 -13.77 -6.10 -12.95
N ILE A 118 -14.09 -5.38 -11.88
CA ILE A 118 -15.49 -5.16 -11.50
C ILE A 118 -16.23 -4.32 -12.56
N GLY A 119 -17.43 -4.75 -12.93
CA GLY A 119 -18.32 -3.97 -13.80
C GLY A 119 -17.88 -3.88 -15.27
N SER A 120 -16.88 -4.67 -15.68
CA SER A 120 -16.44 -4.76 -17.08
C SER A 120 -16.32 -6.23 -17.49
N SER A 121 -16.50 -6.50 -18.78
CA SER A 121 -16.25 -7.83 -19.38
C SER A 121 -14.78 -8.05 -19.75
N ILE A 122 -13.90 -7.09 -19.48
CA ILE A 122 -12.47 -7.15 -19.79
C ILE A 122 -11.80 -8.08 -18.79
N VAL A 123 -11.04 -9.05 -19.32
CA VAL A 123 -10.17 -9.93 -18.55
C VAL A 123 -8.74 -9.43 -18.69
N TRP A 124 -8.08 -9.25 -17.55
CA TRP A 124 -6.73 -8.73 -17.49
C TRP A 124 -5.75 -9.84 -17.15
N THR A 125 -4.74 -10.02 -18.00
CA THR A 125 -3.57 -10.88 -17.73
C THR A 125 -2.51 -10.06 -17.02
N ILE A 126 -1.98 -10.58 -15.92
CA ILE A 126 -0.92 -9.93 -15.14
C ILE A 126 0.41 -10.53 -15.58
N GLU A 127 1.10 -9.87 -16.51
CA GLU A 127 2.32 -10.42 -17.12
C GLU A 127 3.54 -10.35 -16.20
N SER A 128 3.65 -9.28 -15.42
CA SER A 128 4.75 -9.13 -14.47
C SER A 128 4.33 -8.34 -13.25
N VAL A 129 5.00 -8.63 -12.14
CA VAL A 129 4.88 -7.91 -10.87
C VAL A 129 6.29 -7.71 -10.31
N LYS A 130 6.62 -6.47 -9.99
CA LYS A 130 7.88 -6.11 -9.33
C LYS A 130 7.58 -5.24 -8.12
N CYS A 131 7.92 -5.71 -6.93
CA CYS A 131 7.72 -4.97 -5.69
C CYS A 131 9.05 -4.42 -5.17
N ASP A 132 8.99 -3.24 -4.55
CA ASP A 132 10.09 -2.68 -3.79
C ASP A 132 10.29 -3.52 -2.52
N ALA A 133 11.55 -3.93 -2.28
CA ALA A 133 11.95 -4.77 -1.15
C ALA A 133 12.15 -3.95 0.14
#